data_AF-K2DIQ2-F1
#
_entry.id   AF-K2DIQ2-F1
#
_cell.length_a   1.000
_cell.length_b   1.000
_cell.length_c   1.000
_cell.angle_alpha   90.00
_cell.angle_beta   90.00
_cell.angle_gamma   90.00
#
_symmetry.space_group_name_H-M   'P 1'
#
loop_
_entity.id
_entity.type
_entity.pdbx_description
1 polymer ?
#
loop_
_entity_poly.entity_id
_entity_poly.type
_entity_poly.pdbx_seq_one_letter_code
_entity_poly.pdbx_strand_id
1 'polypeptide(L)'
;GSLVRLESDRLGVIIEQTEKSLLTPRVKVFFSIKSNSRVAPEILDLSKPDCKDKISSHENPEKWDIRDIHELWSGLPAASW
;
A
#
# COMPACT_ATOMS: atom_id res chain seq x y z
N GLY A 1 1.02 9.89 -1.36
CA GLY A 1 0.09 8.80 -1.72
C GLY A 1 -0.78 8.44 -0.52
N SER A 2 -1.93 7.80 -0.73
CA SER A 2 -2.82 7.36 0.36
C SER A 2 -2.50 5.92 0.75
N LEU A 3 -2.47 5.64 2.06
CA LEU A 3 -2.33 4.28 2.59
C LEU A 3 -3.69 3.58 2.55
N VAL A 4 -3.70 2.37 2.01
CA VAL A 4 -4.90 1.53 1.90
C VAL A 4 -4.62 0.14 2.44
N ARG A 5 -5.64 -0.43 3.08
CA ARG A 5 -5.66 -1.84 3.49
C ARG A 5 -6.33 -2.66 2.40
N LEU A 6 -5.67 -3.72 2.00
CA LEU A 6 -6.20 -4.72 1.09
C LEU A 6 -7.00 -5.78 1.86
N GLU A 7 -7.96 -6.42 1.17
CA GLU A 7 -8.74 -7.53 1.73
C GLU A 7 -7.87 -8.71 2.21
N SER A 8 -6.66 -8.91 1.65
CA SER A 8 -5.72 -9.94 2.11
C SER A 8 -4.96 -9.59 3.40
N ASP A 9 -5.42 -8.62 4.18
CA ASP A 9 -4.74 -8.13 5.39
C ASP A 9 -3.31 -7.64 5.11
N ARG A 10 -3.15 -6.96 3.96
CA ARG A 10 -1.91 -6.32 3.56
C ARG A 10 -2.12 -4.81 3.50
N LEU A 11 -1.08 -4.05 3.85
CA LEU A 11 -1.05 -2.61 3.70
C LEU A 11 -0.22 -2.25 2.48
N GLY A 12 -0.74 -1.30 1.72
CA GLY A 12 -0.04 -0.73 0.59
C GLY A 12 -0.37 0.73 0.37
N VAL A 13 0.51 1.41 -0.34
CA VAL A 13 0.34 2.82 -0.70
C VAL A 13 -0.08 2.91 -2.15
N ILE A 14 -1.08 3.75 -2.44
CA ILE A 14 -1.47 4.05 -3.82
C ILE A 14 -0.31 4.78 -4.49
N ILE A 15 0.23 4.16 -5.55
CA ILE A 15 1.31 4.74 -6.36
C ILE A 15 0.78 5.33 -7.68
N GLU A 16 -0.32 4.81 -8.19
CA GLU A 16 -0.87 5.23 -9.48
C GLU A 16 -2.39 5.05 -9.45
N GLN A 17 -3.14 6.10 -9.77
CA GLN A 17 -4.59 6.01 -9.95
C GLN A 17 -4.88 5.76 -11.43
N THR A 18 -5.67 4.73 -11.74
CA THR A 18 -6.03 4.40 -13.12
C THR A 18 -7.30 5.15 -13.52
N GLU A 19 -7.32 5.70 -14.74
CA GLU A 19 -8.47 6.45 -15.28
C GLU A 19 -9.73 5.57 -15.47
N LYS A 20 -9.55 4.25 -15.60
CA LYS A 20 -10.67 3.30 -15.75
C LYS A 20 -11.55 3.19 -14.51
N SER A 21 -11.00 3.39 -13.31
CA SER A 21 -11.77 3.24 -12.06
C SER A 21 -11.00 3.77 -10.84
N LEU A 22 -11.64 4.68 -10.11
CA LEU A 22 -11.17 5.19 -8.81
C LEU A 22 -11.02 4.09 -7.74
N LEU A 23 -11.71 2.96 -7.93
CA LEU A 23 -11.73 1.82 -7.00
C LEU A 23 -10.64 0.79 -7.29
N THR A 24 -9.92 0.89 -8.42
CA THR A 24 -8.89 -0.07 -8.83
C THR A 24 -7.54 0.60 -9.18
N PRO A 25 -6.93 1.37 -8.26
CA PRO A 25 -5.59 1.92 -8.47
C PRO A 25 -4.48 0.85 -8.39
N ARG A 26 -3.26 1.19 -8.83
CA ARG A 26 -2.06 0.39 -8.52
C ARG A 26 -1.56 0.76 -7.13
N VAL A 27 -1.37 -0.27 -6.34
CA VAL A 27 -1.00 -0.17 -4.93
C VAL A 27 0.34 -0.88 -4.73
N LYS A 28 1.31 -0.21 -4.12
CA LYS A 28 2.56 -0.82 -3.70
C LYS A 28 2.41 -1.36 -2.30
N VAL A 29 2.34 -2.69 -2.17
CA VAL A 29 2.23 -3.41 -0.92
C VAL A 29 3.59 -3.56 -0.29
N PHE A 30 3.72 -3.31 1.02
CA PHE A 30 5.01 -3.35 1.72
C PHE A 30 4.90 -3.86 3.15
N PHE A 31 3.69 -4.09 3.66
CA PHE A 31 3.49 -4.61 5.01
C PHE A 31 2.32 -5.59 5.06
N SER A 32 2.42 -6.63 5.89
CA SER A 32 1.34 -7.56 6.15
C SER A 32 0.88 -7.43 7.59
N ILE A 33 -0.41 -7.13 7.77
CA ILE A 33 -1.08 -7.06 9.07
C ILE A 33 -1.17 -8.46 9.66
N LYS A 34 -1.49 -9.46 8.84
CA LYS A 34 -1.63 -10.86 9.26
C LYS A 34 -0.39 -11.39 9.99
N SER A 35 0.79 -11.04 9.50
CA SER A 35 2.08 -11.43 10.11
C SER A 35 2.75 -10.31 10.89
N ASN A 36 2.09 -9.15 11.01
CA ASN A 36 2.60 -7.92 11.60
C ASN A 36 4.08 -7.62 11.22
N SER A 37 4.41 -7.78 9.93
CA SER A 37 5.79 -7.73 9.43
C SER A 37 5.86 -7.01 8.08
N ARG A 38 7.00 -6.35 7.81
CA ARG A 38 7.30 -5.77 6.50
C ARG A 38 7.44 -6.91 5.48
N VAL A 39 6.80 -6.76 4.33
CA VAL A 39 6.92 -7.68 3.20
C VAL A 39 7.71 -7.02 2.08
N ALA A 40 8.21 -7.83 1.15
CA ALA A 40 8.89 -7.31 -0.02
C ALA A 40 7.96 -6.32 -0.76
N PRO A 41 8.45 -5.12 -1.12
CA PRO A 41 7.65 -4.12 -1.79
C PRO A 41 7.20 -4.64 -3.17
N GLU A 42 5.92 -4.94 -3.30
CA GLU A 42 5.31 -5.52 -4.50
C GLU A 42 4.25 -4.57 -5.08
N ILE A 43 4.28 -4.36 -6.38
CA ILE A 43 3.29 -3.52 -7.06
C ILE A 43 2.12 -4.39 -7.47
N LEU A 44 0.99 -4.17 -6.80
CA LEU A 44 -0.26 -4.85 -7.06
C LEU A 44 -1.18 -3.97 -7.90
N ASP A 45 -1.62 -4.51 -9.03
CA ASP A 45 -2.52 -3.82 -9.94
C ASP A 45 -3.95 -4.33 -9.75
N LEU A 46 -4.75 -3.56 -9.02
CA LEU A 46 -6.14 -3.92 -8.71
C LEU A 46 -7.06 -3.82 -9.93
N SER A 47 -6.60 -3.22 -11.03
CA SER A 47 -7.37 -3.19 -12.28
C SER A 47 -7.29 -4.52 -13.03
N LYS A 48 -6.37 -5.41 -12.67
CA LYS A 48 -6.26 -6.72 -13.31
C LYS A 48 -7.37 -7.66 -12.84
N PRO A 49 -8.03 -8.38 -13.76
CA PRO A 49 -9.09 -9.34 -13.40
C PRO A 49 -8.57 -10.55 -12.61
N ASP A 50 -7.27 -10.82 -12.65
CA ASP A 50 -6.61 -11.90 -11.88
C ASP A 50 -6.32 -11.49 -10.42
N CYS A 51 -6.31 -10.19 -10.12
CA CYS A 51 -6.16 -9.70 -8.75
C CYS A 51 -7.43 -9.94 -7.95
N LYS A 52 -7.35 -10.85 -6.99
CA LYS A 52 -8.42 -11.11 -6.01
C LYS A 52 -8.40 -10.12 -4.84
N ASP A 53 -7.30 -9.39 -4.68
CA ASP A 53 -7.19 -8.31 -3.72
C ASP A 53 -8.00 -7.10 -4.15
N LYS A 54 -8.63 -6.44 -3.17
CA LYS A 54 -9.30 -5.14 -3.34
C LYS A 54 -8.99 -4.24 -2.16
N ILE A 55 -9.23 -2.95 -2.33
CA ILE A 55 -9.16 -1.98 -1.23
C ILE A 55 -10.33 -2.26 -0.28
N SER A 56 -10.00 -2.76 0.90
CA SER A 56 -10.98 -2.94 1.97
C SER A 56 -11.34 -1.61 2.61
N SER A 57 -10.34 -0.77 2.89
CA SER A 57 -10.52 0.58 3.46
C SER A 57 -9.25 1.42 3.29
N HIS A 58 -9.38 2.74 3.33
CA HIS A 58 -8.22 3.61 3.57
C HIS A 58 -7.82 3.47 5.05
N GLU A 59 -6.53 3.47 5.33
CA GLU A 59 -6.01 3.42 6.69
C GLU A 59 -5.12 4.64 6.95
N ASN A 60 -5.12 5.11 8.20
CA ASN A 60 -4.25 6.22 8.56
C ASN A 60 -2.83 5.72 8.79
N PRO A 61 -1.82 6.37 8.18
CA PRO A 61 -0.40 6.06 8.39
C PRO A 61 -0.02 6.04 9.87
N GLU A 62 -0.54 7.02 10.62
CA GLU A 62 -0.27 7.23 12.04
C GLU A 62 -0.78 6.08 12.91
N LYS A 63 -1.87 5.42 12.52
CA LYS A 63 -2.47 4.32 13.27
C LYS A 63 -1.60 3.06 13.27
N TRP A 64 -0.76 2.90 12.25
CA TRP A 64 0.14 1.75 12.10
C TRP A 64 1.58 2.06 12.53
N ASP A 65 1.82 3.22 13.14
CA ASP A 65 3.15 3.76 13.43
C ASP A 65 4.07 3.76 12.20
N ILE A 66 3.49 3.84 10.98
CA ILE A 66 4.27 3.91 9.75
C ILE A 66 4.65 5.37 9.52
N ARG A 67 5.67 5.80 10.27
CA ARG A 67 6.26 7.15 10.16
C ARG A 67 7.04 7.32 8.85
N ASP A 68 7.51 6.20 8.29
CA ASP A 68 8.35 6.12 7.09
C ASP A 68 7.52 6.11 5.79
N ILE A 69 6.24 6.48 5.80
CA ILE A 69 5.41 6.45 4.57
C ILE A 69 5.96 7.36 3.48
N HIS A 70 6.62 8.45 3.87
CA HIS A 70 7.32 9.32 2.93
C HIS A 70 8.50 8.60 2.24
N GLU A 71 9.23 7.75 2.95
CA GLU A 71 10.33 6.94 2.41
C GLU A 71 9.83 5.82 1.49
N LEU A 72 8.76 5.15 1.91
CA LEU A 72 8.13 4.06 1.13
C LEU A 72 7.63 4.54 -0.23
N TRP A 73 7.18 5.79 -0.29
CA TRP A 73 6.74 6.45 -1.51
C TRP A 73 7.91 7.10 -2.29
N SER A 74 8.88 7.70 -1.60
CA SER A 74 10.00 8.44 -2.21
C SER A 74 11.21 7.56 -2.58
N GLY A 75 11.30 6.32 -2.09
CA GLY A 75 12.40 5.40 -2.38
C GLY A 75 13.75 5.74 -1.73
N LEU A 76 13.77 6.71 -0.81
CA LEU A 76 14.96 7.11 -0.06
C LEU A 76 14.86 6.55 1.37
N PRO A 77 15.89 5.89 1.91
CA PRO A 77 15.90 5.54 3.33
C PRO A 77 15.87 6.82 4.17
N ALA A 78 15.19 6.79 5.31
CA ALA A 78 15.26 7.81 6.33
C ALA A 78 16.72 8.05 6.58
N ALA A 79 17.18 9.25 6.22
CA ALA A 79 18.43 9.73 6.72
C ALA A 79 18.31 9.71 8.25
N SER A 80 18.97 8.71 8.86
CA SER A 80 19.30 8.70 10.26
C SER A 80 20.11 9.96 10.52
N TRP A 81 19.48 10.94 11.17
CA TRP A 81 20.17 12.01 11.88
C TRP A 81 19.79 11.88 13.35
#